data_AF-A0AAP0KMX2-F1
#
_entry.id   AF-A0AAP0KMX2-F1
#
_cell.length_a   1.000
_cell.length_b   1.000
_cell.length_c   1.000
_cell.angle_alpha   90.00
_cell.angle_beta   90.00
_cell.angle_gamma   90.00
#
_symmetry.space_group_name_H-M   'P 1'
#
loop_
_entity.id
_entity.type
_entity.pdbx_description
1 polymer ?
#
loop_
_entity_poly.entity_id
_entity_poly.type
_entity_poly.pdbx_seq_one_letter_code
_entity_poly.pdbx_strand_id
1 'polypeptide(L)'
;MNVSSSLPFVRDRLVECYFWIVGVYFEPCYSVARIFMTKVMILTSMIDDFYDVYGTLEELQLFFDALERWDISEINQLPEYMKVC
;
A
#
# COMPACT_ATOMS: atom_id res chain seq x y z
N MET A 1 10.14 3.08 -4.40
CA MET A 1 8.84 3.67 -4.78
C MET A 1 8.90 5.12 -4.38
N ASN A 2 8.66 6.07 -5.29
CA ASN A 2 8.57 7.49 -4.95
C ASN A 2 7.10 7.79 -4.61
N VAL A 3 6.69 7.36 -3.42
CA VAL A 3 5.31 7.43 -2.95
C VAL A 3 4.91 8.89 -2.70
N SER A 4 5.83 9.68 -2.15
CA SER A 4 5.63 11.09 -1.80
C SER A 4 5.38 12.02 -2.99
N SER A 5 5.84 11.68 -4.20
CA SER A 5 5.57 12.48 -5.40
C SER A 5 4.29 12.09 -6.14
N SER A 6 3.84 10.85 -6.00
CA SER A 6 2.69 10.31 -6.74
C SER A 6 1.40 10.35 -5.92
N LEU A 7 1.50 10.21 -4.60
CA LEU A 7 0.38 10.14 -3.67
C LEU A 7 0.67 11.05 -2.46
N PRO A 8 0.44 12.37 -2.59
CA PRO A 8 0.81 13.33 -1.55
C PRO A 8 -0.02 13.18 -0.24
N PHE A 9 -1.13 12.43 -0.30
CA PHE A 9 -1.94 12.11 0.87
C PHE A 9 -1.40 10.92 1.69
N VAL A 10 -0.52 10.10 1.09
CA VAL A 10 0.08 8.95 1.75
C VAL A 10 1.28 9.37 2.59
N ARG A 11 1.39 8.81 3.79
CA ARG A 11 2.53 9.01 4.69
C ARG A 11 3.74 8.21 4.21
N ASP A 12 4.87 8.86 3.98
CA ASP A 12 6.14 8.17 3.69
C ASP A 12 6.70 7.54 4.97
N ARG A 13 6.38 6.25 5.16
CA ARG A 13 6.70 5.47 6.37
C ARG A 13 7.67 4.32 6.15
N LEU A 14 8.50 4.39 5.09
CA LEU A 14 9.41 3.29 4.72
C LEU A 14 10.29 2.84 5.90
N VAL A 15 10.84 3.79 6.65
CA VAL A 15 11.75 3.50 7.77
C VAL A 15 10.98 2.86 8.93
N GLU A 16 9.81 3.38 9.30
CA GLU A 16 8.99 2.82 10.36
C GLU A 16 8.49 1.42 10.02
N CYS A 17 8.02 1.19 8.78
CA CYS A 17 7.58 -0.12 8.31
C CYS A 17 8.72 -1.14 8.32
N TYR A 18 9.93 -0.76 7.89
CA TYR A 18 11.09 -1.65 7.97
C TYR A 18 11.44 -1.96 9.42
N PHE A 19 11.43 -0.95 10.30
CA PHE A 19 11.72 -1.12 11.72
C PHE A 19 10.74 -2.09 12.40
N TRP A 20 9.44 -1.98 12.11
CA TRP A 20 8.42 -2.92 12.58
C TRP A 20 8.71 -4.36 12.15
N ILE A 21 9.03 -4.57 10.88
CA ILE A 21 9.29 -5.91 10.33
C ILE A 21 10.60 -6.51 10.85
N VAL A 22 11.62 -5.69 11.11
CA VAL A 22 12.83 -6.13 11.82
C VAL A 22 12.48 -6.65 13.22
N GLY A 23 11.53 -6.02 13.91
CA GLY A 23 11.03 -6.49 15.20
C GLY A 23 10.36 -7.87 15.14
N VAL A 24 9.78 -8.25 14.00
CA VAL A 24 9.16 -9.56 13.78
C VAL A 24 10.17 -10.62 13.36
N TYR A 25 11.08 -10.28 12.43
CA TYR A 25 12.05 -11.19 11.84
C TYR A 25 13.45 -10.58 11.90
N PHE A 26 14.14 -10.63 13.03
CA PHE A 26 15.46 -9.98 13.17
C PHE A 26 16.62 -10.87 12.68
N GLU A 27 16.43 -12.18 12.59
CA GLU A 27 17.49 -13.13 12.27
C GLU A 27 18.00 -12.97 10.82
N PRO A 28 19.31 -13.16 10.57
CA PRO A 28 19.90 -12.89 9.27
C PRO A 28 19.32 -13.73 8.13
N CYS A 29 18.85 -14.96 8.42
CA CYS A 29 18.22 -15.85 7.44
C CYS A 29 16.91 -15.31 6.84
N TYR A 30 16.23 -14.38 7.53
CA TYR A 30 14.97 -13.80 7.08
C TYR A 30 15.11 -12.50 6.28
N SER A 31 16.29 -12.22 5.71
CA SER A 31 16.53 -10.98 4.96
C SER A 31 15.52 -10.75 3.83
N VAL A 32 15.22 -11.79 3.04
CA VAL A 32 14.24 -11.74 1.95
C VAL A 32 12.82 -11.53 2.50
N ALA A 33 12.47 -12.24 3.58
CA ALA A 33 11.17 -12.09 4.23
C ALA A 33 10.96 -10.68 4.78
N ARG A 34 12.00 -10.07 5.38
CA ARG A 34 11.96 -8.68 5.83
C ARG A 34 11.67 -7.72 4.68
N ILE A 35 12.41 -7.82 3.57
CA ILE A 35 12.22 -6.95 2.41
C ILE A 35 10.80 -7.10 1.84
N PHE A 36 10.32 -8.33 1.70
CA PHE A 36 8.97 -8.60 1.19
C PHE A 36 7.90 -8.02 2.13
N MET A 37 7.98 -8.32 3.42
CA MET A 37 7.00 -7.86 4.40
C MET A 37 7.01 -6.34 4.57
N THR A 38 8.16 -5.67 4.45
CA THR A 38 8.19 -4.20 4.45
C THR A 38 7.43 -3.61 3.28
N LYS A 39 7.52 -4.20 2.08
CA LYS A 39 6.71 -3.76 0.93
C LYS A 39 5.22 -3.96 1.18
N VAL A 40 4.84 -5.11 1.73
CA VAL A 40 3.44 -5.39 2.11
C VAL A 40 2.95 -4.36 3.13
N MET A 41 3.72 -4.07 4.18
CA MET A 41 3.37 -3.07 5.19
C MET A 41 3.17 -1.66 4.62
N ILE A 42 4.01 -1.27 3.65
CA ILE A 42 3.85 0.02 2.97
C ILE A 42 2.55 0.04 2.17
N LEU A 43 2.25 -1.01 1.39
CA LEU A 43 1.00 -1.12 0.65
C LEU A 43 -0.21 -1.08 1.59
N THR A 44 -0.18 -1.81 2.71
CA THR A 44 -1.25 -1.76 3.70
C THR A 44 -1.42 -0.37 4.30
N SER A 45 -0.31 0.33 4.62
CA SER A 45 -0.37 1.71 5.13
C SER A 45 -0.91 2.70 4.11
N MET A 46 -0.63 2.49 2.81
CA MET A 46 -1.17 3.30 1.73
C MET A 46 -2.69 3.13 1.61
N ILE A 47 -3.16 1.88 1.68
CA ILE A 47 -4.59 1.57 1.66
C ILE A 47 -5.27 2.17 2.90
N ASP A 48 -4.67 2.04 4.09
CA ASP A 48 -5.15 2.66 5.34
C ASP A 48 -5.34 4.17 5.18
N ASP A 49 -4.33 4.88 4.68
CA ASP A 49 -4.40 6.34 4.43
C ASP A 49 -5.52 6.71 3.44
N PHE A 50 -5.74 5.87 2.43
CA PHE A 50 -6.79 6.06 1.45
C PHE A 50 -8.19 5.90 2.08
N TYR A 51 -8.41 4.87 2.89
CA TYR A 51 -9.71 4.60 3.54
C TYR A 51 -10.01 5.58 4.70
N ASP A 52 -9.00 6.03 5.45
CA ASP A 52 -9.21 6.87 6.63
C ASP A 52 -9.37 8.36 6.31
N VAL A 53 -8.66 8.86 5.28
CA VAL A 53 -8.51 10.31 5.07
C VAL A 53 -9.04 10.79 3.73
N TYR A 54 -8.91 10.00 2.66
CA TYR A 54 -9.03 10.52 1.30
C TYR A 54 -10.28 10.05 0.54
N GLY A 55 -10.57 8.76 0.56
CA GLY A 55 -11.57 8.17 -0.33
C GLY A 55 -13.01 8.55 0.04
N THR A 56 -13.79 8.94 -0.97
CA THR A 56 -15.25 9.00 -0.84
C THR A 56 -15.83 7.58 -0.79
N LEU A 57 -17.04 7.40 -0.21
CA LEU A 57 -17.63 6.06 -0.08
C LEU A 57 -17.72 5.30 -1.42
N GLU A 58 -18.03 6.01 -2.51
CA GLU A 58 -18.13 5.47 -3.87
C GLU A 58 -16.76 5.00 -4.38
N GLU A 59 -15.71 5.78 -4.14
CA GLU A 59 -14.32 5.44 -4.48
C GLU A 59 -13.80 4.25 -3.66
N LEU A 60 -14.15 4.19 -2.38
CA LEU A 60 -13.78 3.08 -1.49
C LEU A 60 -14.43 1.76 -1.93
N GLN A 61 -15.68 1.80 -2.40
CA GLN A 61 -16.38 0.64 -2.96
C GLN A 61 -15.75 0.20 -4.28
N LEU A 62 -15.47 1.14 -5.19
CA LEU A 62 -14.83 0.83 -6.46
C LEU A 62 -13.44 0.21 -6.27
N PHE A 63 -12.65 0.74 -5.34
CA PHE A 63 -11.33 0.19 -5.01
C PHE A 63 -11.44 -1.19 -4.36
N PHE A 64 -12.41 -1.39 -3.46
CA PHE A 64 -12.67 -2.69 -2.86
C PHE A 64 -13.07 -3.75 -3.90
N ASP A 65 -13.96 -3.41 -4.83
CA ASP A 65 -14.38 -4.32 -5.90
C ASP A 65 -13.19 -4.72 -6.81
N ALA A 66 -12.31 -3.77 -7.11
CA ALA A 66 -11.09 -4.04 -7.88
C ALA A 66 -10.13 -4.98 -7.11
N LEU A 67 -9.97 -4.75 -5.80
CA LEU A 67 -9.18 -5.63 -4.93
C LEU A 67 -9.76 -7.04 -4.81
N GLU A 68 -11.09 -7.16 -4.68
CA GLU A 68 -11.78 -8.45 -4.56
C GLU A 68 -11.61 -9.28 -5.84
N ARG A 69 -11.69 -8.63 -7.01
CA ARG A 69 -11.50 -9.29 -8.31
C ARG A 69 -10.06 -9.71 -8.57
N TRP A 70 -9.10 -8.94 -8.04
CA TRP A 70 -7.66 -9.20 -8.17
C TRP A 70 -7.23 -9.41 -9.64
N ASP A 71 -7.77 -8.61 -10.55
CA ASP A 71 -7.46 -8.64 -11.98
C ASP A 71 -6.90 -7.30 -12.44
N ILE A 72 -5.78 -7.34 -13.16
CA ILE A 72 -5.11 -6.16 -13.70
C ILE A 72 -6.00 -5.40 -14.70
N SER A 73 -6.99 -6.05 -15.31
CA SER A 73 -7.95 -5.37 -16.20
C SER A 73 -8.79 -4.33 -15.47
N GLU A 74 -9.01 -4.49 -14.16
CA GLU A 74 -9.78 -3.57 -13.32
C GLU A 74 -9.06 -2.23 -13.11
N ILE A 75 -7.74 -2.16 -13.31
CA ILE A 75 -6.95 -0.91 -13.22
C ILE A 75 -7.52 0.18 -14.13
N ASN A 76 -8.07 -0.17 -15.30
CA ASN A 76 -8.60 0.82 -16.23
C ASN A 76 -9.87 1.51 -15.72
N GLN A 77 -10.57 0.90 -14.75
CA GLN A 77 -11.80 1.41 -14.16
C GLN A 77 -11.51 2.34 -12.97
N LEU A 78 -10.29 2.26 -12.40
CA LEU A 78 -9.87 3.11 -11.29
C LEU A 78 -9.51 4.52 -11.74
N PRO A 79 -9.75 5.56 -10.91
CA PRO A 79 -9.20 6.89 -11.11
C PRO A 79 -7.67 6.87 -11.23
N GLU A 80 -7.08 7.75 -12.05
CA GLU A 80 -5.64 7.75 -12.35
C GLU A 80 -4.73 7.74 -11.12
N TYR A 81 -5.11 8.45 -10.06
CA TYR A 81 -4.32 8.48 -8.83
C TYR A 81 -4.36 7.15 -8.07
N MET A 82 -5.45 6.37 -8.16
CA MET A 82 -5.54 5.05 -7.51
C MET A 82 -4.77 3.95 -8.25
N LYS A 83 -4.48 4.14 -9.54
CA LYS A 83 -3.73 3.16 -10.35
C LYS A 83 -2.27 3.02 -9.92
N VAL A 84 -1.77 3.99 -9.15
CA VAL A 84 -0.38 4.06 -8.69
C VAL A 84 -0.20 3.45 -7.29
N CYS A 85 -1.30 3.17 -6.58
CA CYS A 85 -1.30 2.38 -5.35
C CYS A 85 -0.92 0.92 -5.65
#